data_AF-A0A7J7DVX8-F1
#
_entry.id   AF-A0A7J7DVX8-F1
#
_cell.length_a   1.000
_cell.length_b   1.000
_cell.length_c   1.000
_cell.angle_alpha   90.00
_cell.angle_beta   90.00
_cell.angle_gamma   90.00
#
_symmetry.space_group_name_H-M   'P 1'
#
loop_
_entity.id
_entity.type
_entity.pdbx_description
1 polymer ?
#
loop_
_entity_poly.entity_id
_entity_poly.type
_entity_poly.pdbx_seq_one_letter_code
_entity_poly.pdbx_strand_id
1 'polypeptide(L)'
;MASSDDASFPAADVDKELHPGHNQRVEVDSVSSDIAASKEIKAKCEANQKEKERQKRDAMQKLKSAIMVSAVIVAVAGAAFAITKKLREK
;
A
#
# COMPACT_ATOMS: atom_id res chain seq x y z
N MET A 1 -56.77 -13.10 10.03
CA MET A 1 -55.98 -14.05 10.86
C MET A 1 -54.55 -13.56 10.85
N ALA A 2 -54.05 -12.98 11.93
CA ALA A 2 -52.65 -12.57 12.02
C ALA A 2 -51.83 -13.80 12.42
N SER A 3 -50.91 -14.23 11.56
CA SER A 3 -49.95 -15.28 11.88
C SER A 3 -49.02 -14.74 12.97
N SER A 4 -49.14 -15.27 14.18
CA SER A 4 -48.18 -15.04 15.24
C SER A 4 -46.89 -15.78 14.87
N ASP A 5 -45.98 -15.09 14.20
CA ASP A 5 -44.59 -15.51 14.14
C ASP A 5 -44.08 -15.54 15.59
N ASP A 6 -43.83 -16.76 16.06
CA ASP A 6 -43.26 -17.09 17.35
C ASP A 6 -41.85 -16.50 17.45
N ALA A 7 -41.76 -15.23 17.84
CA ALA A 7 -40.51 -14.54 18.12
C ALA A 7 -39.96 -14.98 19.48
N SER A 8 -39.76 -16.29 19.66
CA SER A 8 -39.07 -16.84 20.81
C SER A 8 -37.57 -16.93 20.48
N PHE A 9 -36.73 -16.47 21.41
CA PHE A 9 -35.29 -16.65 21.27
C PHE A 9 -34.99 -18.16 21.23
N PRO A 10 -34.05 -18.61 20.37
CA PRO A 10 -33.64 -20.00 20.37
C PRO A 10 -33.13 -20.37 21.76
N ALA A 11 -33.52 -21.56 22.23
CA ALA A 11 -33.05 -22.06 23.51
C ALA A 11 -31.51 -22.12 23.50
N ALA A 12 -30.88 -21.57 24.54
CA ALA A 12 -29.43 -21.63 24.70
C ALA A 12 -29.00 -23.10 24.81
N ASP A 13 -27.98 -23.49 24.06
CA ASP A 13 -27.42 -24.83 24.08
C ASP A 13 -26.42 -24.90 25.24
N VAL A 14 -26.94 -25.16 26.43
CA VAL A 14 -26.20 -25.14 27.70
C VAL A 14 -25.03 -26.14 27.67
N ASP A 15 -25.17 -27.28 26.99
CA ASP A 15 -24.11 -28.28 26.87
C ASP A 15 -22.95 -27.79 26.00
N LYS A 16 -23.23 -27.07 24.91
CA LYS A 16 -22.20 -26.41 24.11
C LYS A 16 -21.57 -25.25 24.88
N GLU A 17 -22.37 -24.38 25.48
CA GLU A 17 -21.88 -23.18 26.16
C GLU A 17 -21.02 -23.47 27.40
N LEU A 18 -21.34 -24.53 28.16
CA LEU A 18 -20.57 -24.96 29.34
C LEU A 18 -19.22 -25.61 28.99
N HIS A 19 -19.03 -26.04 27.73
CA HIS A 19 -17.81 -26.72 27.28
C HIS A 19 -17.12 -25.95 26.14
N PRO A 20 -16.44 -24.82 26.44
CA PRO A 20 -15.80 -23.98 25.43
C PRO A 20 -14.77 -24.73 24.56
N GLY A 21 -14.19 -25.83 25.05
CA GLY A 21 -13.27 -26.69 24.28
C GLY A 21 -13.93 -27.49 23.14
N HIS A 22 -15.26 -27.66 23.16
CA HIS A 22 -16.03 -28.37 22.12
C HIS A 22 -16.55 -27.44 21.01
N ASN A 23 -16.50 -26.11 21.19
CA ASN A 23 -16.91 -25.12 20.19
C ASN A 23 -15.72 -24.61 19.36
N GLN A 24 -15.03 -25.50 18.66
CA GLN A 24 -13.91 -25.10 17.79
C GLN A 24 -14.36 -24.39 16.49
N ARG A 25 -15.64 -24.50 16.10
CA ARG A 25 -16.21 -23.81 14.95
C ARG A 25 -17.28 -22.84 15.40
N VAL A 26 -16.90 -21.58 15.50
CA VAL A 26 -17.86 -20.47 15.56
C VAL A 26 -18.37 -20.26 14.13
N GLU A 27 -19.66 -20.50 13.89
CA GLU A 27 -20.31 -20.14 12.64
C GLU A 27 -20.42 -18.62 12.57
N VAL A 28 -19.37 -17.99 12.04
CA VAL A 28 -19.42 -16.58 11.68
C VAL A 28 -20.21 -16.44 10.39
N ASP A 29 -21.20 -15.55 10.42
CA ASP A 29 -21.99 -15.19 9.24
C ASP A 29 -21.07 -14.86 8.06
N SER A 30 -21.41 -15.37 6.88
CA SER A 30 -20.62 -15.25 5.65
C SER A 30 -20.30 -13.79 5.33
N VAL A 31 -21.23 -12.88 5.60
CA VAL A 31 -21.05 -11.43 5.40
C VAL A 31 -19.91 -10.87 6.27
N SER A 32 -19.73 -11.38 7.49
CA SER A 32 -18.65 -10.94 8.38
C SER A 32 -17.27 -11.42 7.90
N SER A 33 -17.20 -12.63 7.34
CA SER A 33 -15.96 -13.18 6.75
C SER A 33 -15.53 -12.39 5.52
N ASP A 34 -16.48 -12.01 4.66
CA ASP A 34 -16.20 -11.20 3.47
C ASP A 34 -15.71 -9.79 3.83
N ILE A 35 -16.27 -9.17 4.87
CA ILE A 35 -15.82 -7.85 5.34
C ILE A 35 -14.39 -7.92 5.91
N ALA A 36 -14.05 -8.99 6.64
CA ALA A 36 -12.70 -9.18 7.19
C ALA A 36 -11.67 -9.38 6.07
N ALA A 37 -11.96 -10.25 5.09
CA ALA A 37 -11.11 -10.47 3.93
C ALA A 37 -10.95 -9.18 3.09
N SER A 38 -12.03 -8.44 2.88
CA SER A 38 -12.02 -7.19 2.12
C SER A 38 -11.20 -6.08 2.81
N LYS A 39 -11.22 -6.01 4.15
CA LYS A 39 -10.37 -5.09 4.92
C LYS A 39 -8.89 -5.44 4.80
N GLU A 40 -8.53 -6.72 4.84
CA GLU A 40 -7.15 -7.17 4.69
C GLU A 40 -6.60 -6.87 3.28
N ILE A 41 -7.38 -7.15 2.25
CA ILE A 41 -7.03 -6.86 0.85
C ILE A 41 -6.84 -5.35 0.63
N LYS A 42 -7.73 -4.53 1.18
CA LYS A 42 -7.63 -3.07 1.11
C LYS A 42 -6.38 -2.54 1.79
N ALA A 43 -6.05 -3.02 2.99
CA ALA A 43 -4.83 -2.63 3.70
C ALA A 43 -3.55 -2.96 2.92
N LYS A 44 -3.51 -4.14 2.27
CA LYS A 44 -2.40 -4.55 1.39
C LYS A 44 -2.27 -3.64 0.15
N CYS A 45 -3.39 -3.30 -0.48
CA CYS A 45 -3.42 -2.38 -1.62
C CYS A 45 -2.95 -0.97 -1.26
N GLU A 46 -3.40 -0.41 -0.12
CA GLU A 46 -3.00 0.91 0.34
C GLU A 46 -1.50 0.97 0.70
N ALA A 47 -0.95 -0.09 1.30
CA ALA A 47 0.49 -0.19 1.57
C ALA A 47 1.31 -0.22 0.27
N ASN A 48 0.87 -1.01 -0.72
CA ASN A 48 1.53 -1.11 -2.02
C ASN A 48 1.48 0.21 -2.81
N GLN A 49 0.37 0.95 -2.73
CA GLN A 49 0.26 2.27 -3.34
C GLN A 49 1.23 3.27 -2.71
N LYS A 50 1.30 3.33 -1.38
CA LYS A 50 2.23 4.22 -0.66
C LYS A 50 3.68 3.92 -1.03
N GLU A 51 4.04 2.65 -1.21
CA GLU A 51 5.39 2.26 -1.63
C GLU A 51 5.69 2.71 -3.07
N LYS A 52 4.75 2.48 -4.01
CA LYS A 52 4.87 2.94 -5.40
C LYS A 52 4.98 4.45 -5.51
N GLU A 53 4.24 5.21 -4.70
CA GLU A 53 4.35 6.66 -4.67
C GLU A 53 5.71 7.14 -4.16
N ARG A 54 6.27 6.49 -3.12
CA ARG A 54 7.62 6.77 -2.62
C ARG A 54 8.67 6.50 -3.69
N GLN A 55 8.57 5.37 -4.39
CA GLN A 55 9.48 5.01 -5.48
C GLN A 55 9.41 6.02 -6.63
N LYS A 56 8.20 6.48 -7.01
CA LYS A 56 8.02 7.53 -8.04
C LYS A 56 8.66 8.85 -7.63
N ARG A 57 8.50 9.27 -6.37
CA ARG A 57 9.12 10.50 -5.85
C ARG A 57 10.64 10.41 -5.84
N ASP A 58 11.19 9.28 -5.41
CA ASP A 58 12.65 9.06 -5.42
C ASP A 58 13.21 9.03 -6.85
N ALA A 59 12.52 8.37 -7.79
CA ALA A 59 12.90 8.37 -9.21
C ALA A 59 12.90 9.80 -9.81
N MET A 60 11.91 10.62 -9.49
CA MET A 60 11.85 12.02 -9.94
C MET A 60 12.99 12.86 -9.33
N GLN A 61 13.33 12.65 -8.06
CA GLN A 61 14.46 13.32 -7.42
C GLN A 61 15.79 12.92 -8.03
N LYS A 62 15.99 11.62 -8.30
CA LYS A 62 17.18 11.09 -9.00
C LYS A 62 17.31 11.69 -10.40
N LEU A 63 16.21 11.76 -11.16
CA LEU A 63 16.21 12.39 -12.48
C LEU A 63 16.61 13.87 -12.40
N LYS A 64 16.03 14.65 -11.46
CA LYS A 64 16.37 16.06 -11.26
C LYS A 64 17.85 16.25 -10.90
N SER A 65 18.37 15.40 -10.01
CA SER A 65 19.78 15.41 -9.63
C SER A 65 20.69 15.07 -10.81
N ALA A 66 20.36 14.04 -11.58
CA ALA A 66 21.13 13.63 -12.76
C ALA A 66 21.23 14.75 -13.81
N ILE A 67 20.13 15.46 -14.08
CA ILE A 67 20.11 16.61 -15.00
C ILE A 67 20.98 17.76 -14.48
N MET A 68 20.95 18.06 -13.17
CA MET A 68 21.81 19.10 -12.59
C MET A 68 23.30 18.72 -12.68
N VAL A 69 23.65 17.48 -12.36
CA VAL A 69 25.03 16.98 -12.42
C VAL A 69 25.55 16.99 -13.86
N SER A 70 24.74 16.55 -14.83
CA SER A 70 25.13 16.57 -16.24
C SER A 70 25.35 17.99 -16.77
N ALA A 71 24.52 18.95 -16.37
CA ALA A 71 24.69 20.36 -16.73
C ALA A 71 26.01 20.95 -16.21
N VAL A 72 26.41 20.62 -14.98
CA VAL A 72 27.68 21.09 -14.40
C VAL A 72 28.88 20.54 -15.19
N ILE A 73 28.86 19.25 -15.53
CA ILE A 73 29.96 18.62 -16.29
C ILE A 73 30.12 19.29 -17.66
N VAL A 74 29.01 19.53 -18.37
CA VAL A 74 29.03 20.21 -19.68
C VAL A 74 29.57 21.64 -19.56
N ALA A 75 29.18 22.38 -18.52
CA ALA A 75 29.68 23.74 -18.29
C ALA A 75 31.20 23.77 -18.01
N VAL A 76 31.70 22.84 -17.19
CA VAL A 76 33.14 22.71 -16.89
C VAL A 76 33.93 22.35 -18.15
N ALA A 77 33.44 21.38 -18.93
CA ALA A 77 34.07 20.99 -20.19
C ALA A 77 34.07 22.14 -21.20
N GLY A 78 32.97 22.89 -21.30
CA GLY A 78 32.86 24.08 -22.16
C GLY A 78 33.84 25.19 -21.75
N ALA A 79 33.99 25.45 -20.45
CA ALA A 79 34.94 26.44 -19.94
C ALA A 79 36.39 26.02 -20.24
N ALA A 80 36.76 24.77 -19.97
CA ALA A 80 38.08 24.23 -20.28
C ALA A 80 38.37 24.28 -21.79
N PHE A 81 37.39 23.92 -22.62
CA PHE A 81 37.49 23.98 -24.08
C PHE A 81 37.68 25.41 -24.59
N ALA A 82 36.95 26.38 -24.03
CA ALA A 82 37.09 27.79 -24.40
C ALA A 82 38.50 28.32 -24.06
N ILE A 83 39.01 28.01 -22.86
CA ILE A 83 40.35 28.43 -22.42
C ILE A 83 41.43 27.83 -23.32
N THR A 84 41.37 26.51 -23.56
CA THR A 84 42.36 25.80 -24.40
C THR A 84 42.32 26.25 -25.86
N LYS A 85 41.14 26.52 -26.42
CA LYS A 85 41.02 27.10 -27.77
C LYS A 85 41.67 28.48 -27.83
N LYS A 86 41.42 29.34 -26.84
CA LYS A 86 42.00 30.70 -26.76
C LYS A 86 43.53 30.70 -26.69
N LEU A 87 44.13 29.66 -26.12
CA LEU A 87 45.58 29.49 -26.02
C LEU A 87 46.22 28.92 -27.30
N ARG A 88 45.48 28.15 -28.10
CA ARG A 88 45.97 27.52 -29.34
C ARG A 88 45.94 28.44 -30.56
N GLU A 89 45.19 29.54 -30.48
CA GLU A 89 45.13 30.60 -31.52
C GLU A 89 46.16 31.72 -31.31
N LYS A 90 47.13 31.56 -30.40
CA LYS A 90 48.34 32.39 -30.28
C LYS A 90 49.56 31.61 -30.75
#